data_AF-A0A939HSZ6-F1
#
_entry.id   AF-A0A939HSZ6-F1
#
_cell.length_a   1.000
_cell.length_b   1.000
_cell.length_c   1.000
_cell.angle_alpha   90.00
_cell.angle_beta   90.00
_cell.angle_gamma   90.00
#
_symmetry.space_group_name_H-M   'P 1'
#
loop_
_entity.id
_entity.type
_entity.pdbx_description
1 polymer ?
#
loop_
_entity_poly.entity_id
_entity_poly.type
_entity_poly.pdbx_seq_one_letter_code
_entity_poly.pdbx_strand_id
1 'polypeptide(L)'
;MKLDKRHIDHIDKIDVLLEDALLNARGDELLKVVIVLDSQRENRETLSQQLSQQPKPSEFPNRIAWRKALIAQQQTQLAKAIGDQIQGLKDLSLTTHGGITTNIVVVEGAARQILRALELPGVSHASLNQPLVRLFPDVSAETVQHLAEMAIEIYQENANKFLFWKNNSLNERTRQSIVQASQQYVQNYIALHGKVKVLGMRHAVDLDSIYTAVQLLDEWDIWRYESLYALERTFRQRQQRRQSKETRKQTGISVANQKKYLMVLGGPGAGKSTFLRKMGLEALKGKKGQLKHQCIPVFIELKQFTDSNIEIETQVAREFESCGFPSPKEFTASALEQGRLLILVVINM
;
A
#
# COMPACT_ATOMS: atom_id res chain seq x y z
N MET A 1 -27.95 -20.70 -15.32
CA MET A 1 -28.64 -20.62 -14.02
C MET A 1 -27.72 -19.82 -13.09
N LYS A 2 -28.17 -18.67 -12.55
CA LYS A 2 -27.39 -17.89 -11.57
C LYS A 2 -27.28 -18.69 -10.27
N LEU A 3 -26.20 -18.50 -9.52
CA LEU A 3 -25.98 -19.17 -8.24
C LEU A 3 -26.81 -18.45 -7.16
N ASP A 4 -27.70 -19.15 -6.46
CA ASP A 4 -28.53 -18.58 -5.39
C ASP A 4 -27.68 -18.42 -4.11
N LYS A 5 -27.95 -17.38 -3.30
CA LYS A 5 -27.26 -17.11 -2.02
C LYS A 5 -27.29 -18.30 -1.05
N ARG A 6 -28.28 -19.19 -1.20
CA ARG A 6 -28.42 -20.41 -0.40
C ARG A 6 -27.39 -21.50 -0.73
N HIS A 7 -26.54 -21.31 -1.74
CA HIS A 7 -25.55 -22.29 -2.18
C HIS A 7 -24.11 -21.92 -1.77
N ILE A 8 -23.92 -20.89 -0.93
CA ILE A 8 -22.61 -20.47 -0.41
C ILE A 8 -22.59 -20.72 1.11
N ASP A 9 -22.26 -21.96 1.52
CA ASP A 9 -22.28 -22.36 2.94
C ASP A 9 -21.03 -21.88 3.73
N HIS A 10 -20.13 -21.09 3.09
CA HIS A 10 -18.84 -20.70 3.65
C HIS A 10 -18.47 -19.22 3.40
N ILE A 11 -19.43 -18.30 3.59
CA ILE A 11 -19.21 -16.84 3.43
C ILE A 11 -18.03 -16.34 4.27
N ASP A 12 -17.79 -16.90 5.46
CA ASP A 12 -16.68 -16.51 6.35
C ASP A 12 -15.28 -16.76 5.76
N LYS A 13 -15.15 -17.62 4.75
CA LYS A 13 -13.87 -17.97 4.12
C LYS A 13 -13.54 -17.10 2.91
N ILE A 14 -14.49 -16.35 2.37
CA ILE A 14 -14.33 -15.61 1.11
C ILE A 14 -14.30 -14.09 1.31
N ASP A 15 -13.67 -13.36 0.39
CA ASP A 15 -13.76 -11.91 0.37
C ASP A 15 -15.01 -11.42 -0.39
N VAL A 16 -15.42 -10.17 -0.12
CA VAL A 16 -16.65 -9.56 -0.68
C VAL A 16 -16.65 -9.57 -2.21
N LEU A 17 -15.47 -9.46 -2.83
CA LEU A 17 -15.32 -9.49 -4.28
C LEU A 17 -15.56 -10.89 -4.86
N LEU A 18 -15.04 -11.93 -4.22
CA LEU A 18 -15.30 -13.31 -4.62
C LEU A 18 -16.76 -13.68 -4.35
N GLU A 19 -17.35 -13.22 -3.24
CA GLU A 19 -18.77 -13.42 -2.94
C GLU A 19 -19.65 -12.84 -4.05
N ASP A 20 -19.45 -11.57 -4.41
CA ASP A 20 -20.22 -10.92 -5.47
C ASP A 20 -20.01 -11.59 -6.84
N ALA A 21 -18.76 -11.94 -7.17
CA ALA A 21 -18.44 -12.65 -8.41
C ALA A 21 -19.14 -14.01 -8.48
N LEU A 22 -19.16 -14.78 -7.38
CA LEU A 22 -19.82 -16.08 -7.34
C LEU A 22 -21.35 -15.96 -7.41
N LEU A 23 -21.95 -14.95 -6.77
CA LEU A 23 -23.40 -14.73 -6.81
C LEU A 23 -23.89 -14.29 -8.20
N ASN A 24 -23.08 -13.52 -8.92
CA ASN A 24 -23.44 -12.98 -10.23
C ASN A 24 -23.01 -13.88 -11.39
N ALA A 25 -22.05 -14.77 -11.17
CA ALA A 25 -21.50 -15.66 -12.20
C ALA A 25 -22.52 -16.68 -12.71
N ARG A 26 -22.36 -17.05 -13.99
CA ARG A 26 -22.94 -18.30 -14.50
C ARG A 26 -22.07 -19.46 -14.03
N GLY A 27 -22.67 -20.62 -13.76
CA GLY A 27 -21.91 -21.73 -13.19
C GLY A 27 -20.67 -22.16 -14.01
N ASP A 28 -20.72 -22.08 -15.33
CA ASP A 28 -19.61 -22.35 -16.26
C ASP A 28 -18.60 -21.19 -16.41
N GLU A 29 -18.87 -20.03 -15.84
CA GLU A 29 -17.99 -18.87 -15.94
C GLU A 29 -16.66 -19.13 -15.24
N LEU A 30 -15.57 -18.89 -15.95
CA LEU A 30 -14.22 -19.12 -15.45
C LEU A 30 -13.81 -17.98 -14.52
N LEU A 31 -13.42 -18.34 -13.29
CA LEU A 31 -12.86 -17.40 -12.33
C LEU A 31 -11.43 -17.82 -11.98
N LYS A 32 -10.63 -16.82 -11.60
CA LYS A 32 -9.30 -16.99 -11.04
C LYS A 32 -9.37 -16.57 -9.59
N VAL A 33 -8.91 -17.41 -8.67
CA VAL A 33 -9.07 -17.23 -7.22
C VAL A 33 -7.75 -17.53 -6.53
N VAL A 34 -7.37 -16.74 -5.54
CA VAL A 34 -6.25 -17.03 -4.63
C VAL A 34 -6.83 -17.77 -3.44
N ILE A 35 -6.32 -18.96 -3.15
CA ILE A 35 -6.71 -19.80 -2.02
C ILE A 35 -5.53 -19.91 -1.06
N VAL A 36 -5.82 -19.72 0.23
CA VAL A 36 -4.91 -20.00 1.35
C VAL A 36 -5.28 -21.37 1.91
N LEU A 37 -4.30 -22.27 1.92
CA LEU A 37 -4.42 -23.61 2.46
C LEU A 37 -3.85 -23.64 3.88
N ASP A 38 -4.60 -24.18 4.83
CA ASP A 38 -4.06 -24.45 6.16
C ASP A 38 -3.13 -25.64 6.07
N SER A 39 -1.85 -25.42 6.35
CA SER A 39 -1.00 -26.50 6.84
C SER A 39 -1.57 -26.89 8.20
N GLN A 40 -2.08 -28.11 8.35
CA GLN A 40 -2.60 -28.67 9.60
C GLN A 40 -1.87 -28.09 10.83
N ARG A 41 -2.61 -27.63 11.85
CA ARG A 41 -2.03 -27.06 13.07
C ARG A 41 -1.07 -28.06 13.70
N GLU A 42 0.23 -27.86 13.47
CA GLU A 42 1.25 -28.71 14.05
C GLU A 42 1.34 -28.46 15.55
N ASN A 43 1.30 -29.55 16.31
CA ASN A 43 1.47 -29.54 17.75
C ASN A 43 2.82 -28.86 18.11
N ARG A 44 2.90 -28.20 19.27
CA ARG A 44 4.14 -27.50 19.72
C ARG A 44 5.37 -28.42 19.75
N GLU A 45 5.18 -29.72 19.95
CA GLU A 45 6.25 -30.74 19.93
C GLU A 45 6.84 -30.97 18.53
N THR A 46 6.04 -30.84 17.47
CA THR A 46 6.46 -31.05 16.08
C THR A 46 7.31 -29.88 15.56
N LEU A 47 6.98 -28.64 15.95
CA LEU A 47 7.76 -27.44 15.64
C LEU A 47 9.17 -27.48 16.25
N SER A 48 9.30 -27.98 17.49
CA SER A 48 10.62 -28.18 18.12
C SER A 48 11.45 -29.27 17.44
N GLN A 49 10.84 -30.33 16.93
CA GLN A 49 11.53 -31.36 16.18
C GLN A 49 11.95 -30.88 14.79
N GLN A 50 11.13 -30.07 14.12
CA GLN A 50 11.45 -29.47 12.81
C GLN A 50 12.57 -28.43 12.87
N LEU A 51 12.59 -27.57 13.91
CA LEU A 51 13.69 -26.62 14.14
C LEU A 51 15.02 -27.34 14.40
N SER A 52 14.96 -28.55 14.99
CA SER A 52 16.13 -29.40 15.26
C SER A 52 16.66 -30.09 14.00
N GLN A 53 15.86 -30.18 12.92
CA GLN A 53 16.20 -30.82 11.63
C GLN A 53 16.64 -29.82 10.55
N GLN A 54 16.78 -28.52 10.87
CA GLN A 54 17.23 -27.53 9.89
C GLN A 54 18.74 -27.68 9.59
N PRO A 55 19.15 -27.67 8.31
CA PRO A 55 20.55 -27.75 7.90
C PRO A 55 21.34 -26.59 8.52
N LYS A 56 22.45 -26.91 9.19
CA LYS A 56 23.27 -25.88 9.84
C LYS A 56 24.20 -25.22 8.82
N PRO A 57 24.49 -23.91 8.94
CA PRO A 57 25.41 -23.23 8.02
C PRO A 57 26.79 -23.89 7.94
N SER A 58 27.24 -24.54 9.02
CA SER A 58 28.53 -25.24 9.13
C SER A 58 28.64 -26.51 8.28
N GLU A 59 27.52 -27.05 7.80
CA GLU A 59 27.47 -28.30 7.02
C GLU A 59 27.63 -28.08 5.51
N PHE A 60 27.80 -26.83 5.07
CA PHE A 60 27.83 -26.45 3.66
C PHE A 60 29.09 -25.65 3.31
N PRO A 61 29.62 -25.82 2.08
CA PRO A 61 30.86 -25.16 1.66
C PRO A 61 30.73 -23.63 1.54
N ASN A 62 29.52 -23.11 1.35
CA ASN A 62 29.25 -21.67 1.32
C ASN A 62 27.77 -21.37 1.62
N ARG A 63 27.50 -20.09 1.90
CA ARG A 63 26.15 -19.57 2.25
C ARG A 63 25.11 -19.79 1.16
N ILE A 64 25.51 -19.82 -0.12
CA ILE A 64 24.61 -20.02 -1.26
C ILE A 64 24.12 -21.47 -1.28
N ALA A 65 25.02 -22.44 -1.08
CA ALA A 65 24.70 -23.86 -1.01
C ALA A 65 23.77 -24.17 0.17
N TRP A 66 24.05 -23.59 1.34
CA TRP A 66 23.19 -23.68 2.52
C TRP A 66 21.79 -23.12 2.27
N ARG A 67 21.69 -21.91 1.67
CA ARG A 67 20.40 -21.29 1.34
C ARG A 67 19.59 -22.13 0.35
N LYS A 68 20.25 -22.73 -0.64
CA LYS A 68 19.60 -23.61 -1.62
C LYS A 68 19.04 -24.88 -0.96
N ALA A 69 19.79 -25.49 -0.05
CA ALA A 69 19.34 -26.65 0.72
C ALA A 69 18.17 -26.31 1.66
N LEU A 70 18.23 -25.14 2.33
CA LEU A 70 17.16 -24.66 3.20
C LEU A 70 15.85 -24.46 2.44
N ILE A 71 15.90 -23.84 1.25
CA ILE A 71 14.73 -23.66 0.38
C ILE A 71 14.18 -25.02 -0.07
N ALA A 72 15.03 -25.95 -0.51
CA ALA A 72 14.59 -27.27 -0.96
C ALA A 72 13.90 -28.08 0.17
N GLN A 73 14.42 -27.99 1.40
CA GLN A 73 13.80 -28.62 2.57
C GLN A 73 12.43 -27.99 2.87
N GLN A 74 12.32 -26.66 2.86
CA GLN A 74 11.06 -25.95 3.08
C GLN A 74 10.01 -26.30 2.02
N GLN A 75 10.41 -26.40 0.75
CA GLN A 75 9.53 -26.83 -0.34
C GLN A 75 9.04 -28.27 -0.13
N THR A 76 9.92 -29.17 0.32
CA THR A 76 9.56 -30.58 0.58
C THR A 76 8.60 -30.72 1.78
N GLN A 77 8.84 -29.96 2.85
CA GLN A 77 7.97 -29.94 4.03
C GLN A 77 6.59 -29.40 3.67
N LEU A 78 6.54 -28.29 2.93
CA LEU A 78 5.29 -27.70 2.49
C LEU A 78 4.54 -28.65 1.55
N ALA A 79 5.21 -29.27 0.58
CA ALA A 79 4.59 -30.24 -0.32
C ALA A 79 3.94 -31.43 0.42
N LYS A 80 4.53 -31.87 1.55
CA LYS A 80 3.91 -32.89 2.42
C LYS A 80 2.72 -32.34 3.21
N ALA A 81 2.79 -31.08 3.65
CA ALA A 81 1.76 -30.46 4.47
C ALA A 81 0.50 -30.09 3.68
N ILE A 82 0.65 -29.68 2.40
CA ILE A 82 -0.47 -29.21 1.57
C ILE A 82 -0.73 -30.00 0.30
N GLY A 83 0.01 -31.09 0.07
CA GLY A 83 -0.07 -31.91 -1.14
C GLY A 83 -1.47 -32.48 -1.39
N ASP A 84 -2.10 -33.04 -0.35
CA ASP A 84 -3.44 -33.63 -0.45
C ASP A 84 -4.51 -32.58 -0.80
N GLN A 85 -4.36 -31.36 -0.28
CA GLN A 85 -5.27 -30.25 -0.56
C GLN A 85 -5.12 -29.73 -1.99
N ILE A 86 -3.88 -29.63 -2.49
CA ILE A 86 -3.62 -29.30 -3.89
C ILE A 86 -4.17 -30.39 -4.82
N GLN A 87 -4.05 -31.66 -4.44
CA GLN A 87 -4.61 -32.75 -5.21
C GLN A 87 -6.14 -32.69 -5.24
N GLY A 88 -6.79 -32.43 -4.10
CA GLY A 88 -8.25 -32.24 -4.05
C GLY A 88 -8.75 -31.09 -4.93
N LEU A 89 -7.97 -29.99 -5.05
CA LEU A 89 -8.28 -28.91 -5.99
C LEU A 89 -8.19 -29.38 -7.45
N LYS A 90 -7.17 -30.17 -7.80
CA LYS A 90 -7.01 -30.73 -9.16
C LYS A 90 -8.09 -31.74 -9.51
N ASP A 91 -8.54 -32.53 -8.55
CA ASP A 91 -9.61 -33.53 -8.75
C ASP A 91 -10.96 -32.85 -9.10
N LEU A 92 -11.16 -31.58 -8.69
CA LEU A 92 -12.28 -30.75 -9.14
C LEU A 92 -12.11 -30.19 -10.56
N SER A 93 -11.08 -30.64 -11.29
CA SER A 93 -10.67 -30.13 -12.61
C SER A 93 -10.31 -28.64 -12.61
N LEU A 94 -9.75 -28.16 -11.49
CA LEU A 94 -9.23 -26.80 -11.38
C LEU A 94 -7.74 -26.78 -11.70
N THR A 95 -7.29 -25.74 -12.40
CA THR A 95 -5.85 -25.51 -12.65
C THR A 95 -5.24 -24.77 -11.46
N THR A 96 -4.16 -25.31 -10.91
CA THR A 96 -3.51 -24.78 -9.71
C THR A 96 -2.10 -24.26 -10.03
N HIS A 97 -1.77 -23.06 -9.57
CA HIS A 97 -0.45 -22.45 -9.65
C HIS A 97 0.03 -22.03 -8.26
N GLY A 98 1.33 -22.16 -7.96
CA GLY A 98 1.87 -21.86 -6.62
C GLY A 98 1.85 -23.06 -5.69
N GLY A 99 1.80 -22.84 -4.37
CA GLY A 99 1.88 -23.94 -3.38
C GLY A 99 3.28 -24.55 -3.19
N ILE A 100 4.34 -23.90 -3.72
CA ILE A 100 5.70 -24.45 -3.73
C ILE A 100 6.50 -23.98 -2.50
N THR A 101 6.50 -22.68 -2.24
CA THR A 101 7.26 -22.06 -1.12
C THR A 101 6.33 -21.48 -0.05
N THR A 102 5.06 -21.27 -0.39
CA THR A 102 4.02 -20.74 0.50
C THR A 102 2.74 -21.57 0.34
N ASN A 103 1.91 -21.57 1.37
CA ASN A 103 0.60 -22.23 1.38
C ASN A 103 -0.49 -21.50 0.55
N ILE A 104 -0.07 -20.62 -0.36
CA ILE A 104 -0.95 -19.83 -1.20
C ILE A 104 -0.94 -20.45 -2.59
N VAL A 105 -2.13 -20.73 -3.11
CA VAL A 105 -2.35 -21.36 -4.41
C VAL A 105 -3.31 -20.49 -5.20
N VAL A 106 -2.94 -20.17 -6.44
CA VAL A 106 -3.85 -19.56 -7.40
C VAL A 106 -4.58 -20.68 -8.15
N VAL A 107 -5.89 -20.60 -8.20
CA VAL A 107 -6.77 -21.60 -8.76
C VAL A 107 -7.62 -20.98 -9.87
N GLU A 108 -7.70 -21.63 -11.02
CA GLU A 108 -8.53 -21.23 -12.15
C GLU A 108 -9.53 -22.34 -12.51
N GLY A 109 -10.77 -21.97 -12.81
CA GLY A 109 -11.79 -22.91 -13.25
C GLY A 109 -13.20 -22.36 -13.14
N ALA A 110 -14.21 -23.18 -13.40
CA ALA A 110 -15.60 -22.74 -13.45
C ALA A 110 -16.12 -22.37 -12.05
N ALA A 111 -17.02 -21.38 -11.95
CA ALA A 111 -17.57 -20.87 -10.69
C ALA A 111 -18.15 -21.98 -9.79
N ARG A 112 -18.82 -23.01 -10.35
CA ARG A 112 -19.33 -24.16 -9.56
C ARG A 112 -18.23 -25.09 -9.05
N GLN A 113 -17.12 -25.21 -9.77
CA GLN A 113 -15.96 -25.98 -9.30
C GLN A 113 -15.24 -25.23 -8.18
N ILE A 114 -15.18 -23.89 -8.29
CA ILE A 114 -14.62 -23.02 -7.25
C ILE A 114 -15.47 -23.05 -5.98
N LEU A 115 -16.80 -23.04 -6.09
CA LEU A 115 -17.67 -23.23 -4.92
C LEU A 115 -17.38 -24.54 -4.18
N ARG A 116 -17.28 -25.65 -4.93
CA ARG A 116 -16.90 -26.96 -4.36
C ARG A 116 -15.51 -26.95 -3.74
N ALA A 117 -14.58 -26.15 -4.27
CA ALA A 117 -13.25 -26.02 -3.68
C ALA A 117 -13.28 -25.35 -2.29
N LEU A 118 -14.21 -24.43 -2.02
CA LEU A 118 -14.33 -23.77 -0.71
C LEU A 118 -14.80 -24.71 0.41
N GLU A 119 -15.47 -25.80 0.03
CA GLU A 119 -15.93 -26.88 0.90
C GLU A 119 -14.79 -27.85 1.27
N LEU A 120 -13.66 -27.83 0.54
CA LEU A 120 -12.55 -28.73 0.81
C LEU A 120 -11.93 -28.47 2.20
N PRO A 121 -11.62 -29.54 2.96
CA PRO A 121 -10.99 -29.41 4.26
C PRO A 121 -9.60 -28.76 4.14
N GLY A 122 -9.37 -27.74 4.97
CA GLY A 122 -8.12 -26.99 5.00
C GLY A 122 -8.01 -25.86 3.96
N VAL A 123 -9.08 -25.56 3.21
CA VAL A 123 -9.23 -24.21 2.63
C VAL A 123 -9.65 -23.26 3.75
N SER A 124 -8.77 -22.33 4.11
CA SER A 124 -9.01 -21.37 5.19
C SER A 124 -9.45 -20.00 4.71
N HIS A 125 -8.94 -19.57 3.56
CA HIS A 125 -9.37 -18.32 2.94
C HIS A 125 -9.31 -18.40 1.43
N ALA A 126 -10.22 -17.72 0.74
CA ALA A 126 -10.18 -17.55 -0.71
C ALA A 126 -10.56 -16.12 -1.10
N SER A 127 -9.88 -15.56 -2.08
CA SER A 127 -10.13 -14.20 -2.59
C SER A 127 -10.06 -14.18 -4.10
N LEU A 128 -10.89 -13.38 -4.75
CA LEU A 128 -10.88 -13.30 -6.21
C LEU A 128 -9.52 -12.79 -6.71
N ASN A 129 -8.87 -13.55 -7.58
CA ASN A 129 -7.59 -13.19 -8.18
C ASN A 129 -7.81 -12.29 -9.40
N GLN A 130 -8.36 -11.13 -9.12
CA GLN A 130 -8.30 -10.03 -10.05
C GLN A 130 -6.96 -9.31 -9.89
N PRO A 131 -6.34 -8.78 -10.96
CA PRO A 131 -5.36 -7.72 -10.78
C PRO A 131 -6.07 -6.66 -9.96
N LEU A 132 -5.58 -6.35 -8.75
CA LEU A 132 -6.18 -5.41 -7.78
C LEU A 132 -7.20 -4.52 -8.49
N VAL A 133 -8.46 -4.96 -8.55
CA VAL A 133 -9.48 -4.06 -9.06
C VAL A 133 -9.40 -2.96 -8.05
N ARG A 134 -8.95 -1.79 -8.53
CA ARG A 134 -9.09 -0.54 -7.80
C ARG A 134 -10.57 -0.48 -7.50
N LEU A 135 -10.94 -1.02 -6.33
CA LEU A 135 -12.11 -0.58 -5.60
C LEU A 135 -11.81 0.89 -5.45
N PHE A 136 -12.25 1.66 -6.44
CA PHE A 136 -12.21 3.10 -6.38
C PHE A 136 -12.98 3.37 -5.10
N PRO A 137 -12.31 3.80 -4.02
CA PRO A 137 -13.04 4.16 -2.82
C PRO A 137 -14.07 5.19 -3.27
N ASP A 138 -15.26 5.21 -2.66
CA ASP A 138 -16.23 6.27 -2.92
C ASP A 138 -15.56 7.59 -2.57
N VAL A 139 -14.96 8.21 -3.59
CA VAL A 139 -14.20 9.44 -3.43
C VAL A 139 -15.26 10.52 -3.35
N SER A 140 -15.27 11.27 -2.26
CA SER A 140 -16.21 12.38 -2.15
C SER A 140 -16.03 13.30 -3.35
N ALA A 141 -17.14 13.61 -4.04
CA ALA A 141 -17.11 14.51 -5.20
C ALA A 141 -16.45 15.85 -4.85
N GLU A 142 -16.58 16.28 -3.60
CA GLU A 142 -15.92 17.47 -3.06
C GLU A 142 -14.40 17.38 -3.01
N THR A 143 -13.82 16.22 -2.66
CA THR A 143 -12.36 16.00 -2.68
C THR A 143 -11.82 16.13 -4.10
N VAL A 144 -12.53 15.54 -5.07
CA VAL A 144 -12.17 15.64 -6.49
C VAL A 144 -12.27 17.08 -6.96
N GLN A 145 -13.38 17.75 -6.64
CA GLN A 145 -13.62 19.15 -6.98
C GLN A 145 -12.52 20.05 -6.41
N HIS A 146 -12.13 19.86 -5.16
CA HIS A 146 -11.09 20.65 -4.52
C HIS A 146 -9.72 20.46 -5.20
N LEU A 147 -9.33 19.22 -5.51
CA LEU A 147 -8.08 18.98 -6.23
C LEU A 147 -8.12 19.56 -7.65
N ALA A 148 -9.25 19.44 -8.33
CA ALA A 148 -9.44 20.01 -9.66
C ALA A 148 -9.35 21.54 -9.65
N GLU A 149 -9.95 22.20 -8.66
CA GLU A 149 -9.85 23.65 -8.46
C GLU A 149 -8.39 24.08 -8.24
N MET A 150 -7.66 23.41 -7.34
CA MET A 150 -6.23 23.68 -7.13
C MET A 150 -5.41 23.45 -8.39
N ALA A 151 -5.68 22.36 -9.12
CA ALA A 151 -5.00 22.08 -10.38
C ALA A 151 -5.24 23.20 -11.38
N ILE A 152 -6.51 23.61 -11.59
CA ILE A 152 -6.91 24.70 -12.47
C ILE A 152 -6.21 26.02 -12.07
N GLU A 153 -6.12 26.35 -10.78
CA GLU A 153 -5.40 27.52 -10.28
C GLU A 153 -3.92 27.48 -10.65
N ILE A 154 -3.24 26.35 -10.41
CA ILE A 154 -1.80 26.16 -10.73
C ILE A 154 -1.52 26.45 -12.20
N TYR A 155 -2.40 25.91 -13.01
CA TYR A 155 -2.45 26.02 -14.44
C TYR A 155 -2.70 27.49 -14.86
N GLN A 156 -3.64 28.20 -14.23
CA GLN A 156 -3.96 29.61 -14.53
C GLN A 156 -2.86 30.60 -14.17
N GLU A 157 -2.25 30.47 -12.99
CA GLU A 157 -1.24 31.43 -12.51
C GLU A 157 -0.02 31.48 -13.44
N ASN A 158 0.32 30.37 -14.10
CA ASN A 158 1.47 30.27 -15.02
C ASN A 158 1.10 30.32 -16.51
N ALA A 159 -0.16 30.57 -16.82
CA ALA A 159 -0.67 30.85 -18.16
C ALA A 159 0.13 31.91 -18.94
N ASN A 160 0.65 32.90 -18.20
CA ASN A 160 1.39 34.02 -18.75
C ASN A 160 2.88 33.72 -19.00
N LYS A 161 3.45 32.70 -18.34
CA LYS A 161 4.85 32.26 -18.50
C LYS A 161 5.01 31.24 -19.63
N PHE A 162 4.08 30.31 -19.78
CA PHE A 162 4.16 29.24 -20.78
C PHE A 162 3.31 29.58 -22.01
N LEU A 163 3.97 29.87 -23.13
CA LEU A 163 3.35 30.25 -24.41
C LEU A 163 2.29 29.26 -24.90
N PHE A 164 2.43 27.97 -24.54
CA PHE A 164 1.46 26.90 -24.86
C PHE A 164 0.08 27.14 -24.26
N TRP A 165 0.00 27.70 -23.06
CA TRP A 165 -1.26 28.03 -22.40
C TRP A 165 -1.93 29.25 -23.03
N LYS A 166 -1.15 30.26 -23.41
CA LYS A 166 -1.68 31.54 -23.90
C LYS A 166 -2.59 31.38 -25.14
N ASN A 167 -2.33 30.35 -25.95
CA ASN A 167 -3.14 30.00 -27.14
C ASN A 167 -4.28 29.02 -26.84
N ASN A 168 -4.24 28.33 -25.69
CA ASN A 168 -5.29 27.48 -25.15
C ASN A 168 -5.84 28.14 -23.89
N SER A 169 -6.65 29.20 -24.03
CA SER A 169 -7.55 29.60 -22.93
C SER A 169 -8.15 28.32 -22.35
N LEU A 170 -8.21 28.15 -21.01
CA LEU A 170 -8.87 27.03 -20.35
C LEU A 170 -10.30 26.90 -20.88
N ASN A 171 -10.42 26.19 -21.99
CA ASN A 171 -11.68 25.95 -22.64
C ASN A 171 -12.37 24.86 -21.82
N GLU A 172 -13.65 24.69 -22.08
CA GLU A 172 -14.44 23.75 -21.31
C GLU A 172 -13.88 22.32 -21.39
N ARG A 173 -13.26 21.95 -22.52
CA ARG A 173 -12.65 20.62 -22.71
C ARG A 173 -11.42 20.41 -21.82
N THR A 174 -10.52 21.39 -21.73
CA THR A 174 -9.34 21.30 -20.87
C THR A 174 -9.73 21.25 -19.40
N ARG A 175 -10.73 22.05 -18.98
CA ARG A 175 -11.26 21.98 -17.60
C ARG A 175 -11.82 20.60 -17.28
N GLN A 176 -12.61 20.03 -18.18
CA GLN A 176 -13.15 18.66 -18.03
C GLN A 176 -12.04 17.61 -17.93
N SER A 177 -10.99 17.72 -18.78
CA SER A 177 -9.83 16.83 -18.71
C SER A 177 -9.09 16.94 -17.37
N ILE A 178 -8.94 18.15 -16.82
CA ILE A 178 -8.34 18.35 -15.49
C ILE A 178 -9.20 17.73 -14.38
N VAL A 179 -10.53 17.88 -14.45
CA VAL A 179 -11.45 17.24 -13.48
C VAL A 179 -11.34 15.71 -13.53
N GLN A 180 -11.32 15.13 -14.72
CA GLN A 180 -11.14 13.68 -14.90
C GLN A 180 -9.79 13.21 -14.38
N ALA A 181 -8.71 13.92 -14.68
CA ALA A 181 -7.38 13.59 -14.21
C ALA A 181 -7.28 13.71 -12.67
N SER A 182 -7.94 14.71 -12.09
CA SER A 182 -8.02 14.91 -10.64
C SER A 182 -8.79 13.78 -9.97
N GLN A 183 -9.89 13.33 -10.56
CA GLN A 183 -10.63 12.16 -10.09
C GLN A 183 -9.74 10.92 -10.07
N GLN A 184 -9.03 10.67 -11.17
CA GLN A 184 -8.12 9.53 -11.28
C GLN A 184 -6.98 9.62 -10.26
N TYR A 185 -6.45 10.81 -10.01
CA TYR A 185 -5.39 11.04 -9.03
C TYR A 185 -5.83 10.71 -7.62
N VAL A 186 -6.96 11.27 -7.17
CA VAL A 186 -7.48 11.02 -5.83
C VAL A 186 -7.77 9.54 -5.62
N GLN A 187 -8.39 8.90 -6.63
CA GLN A 187 -8.65 7.47 -6.64
C GLN A 187 -7.38 6.64 -6.48
N ASN A 188 -6.35 6.94 -7.26
CA ASN A 188 -5.06 6.25 -7.20
C ASN A 188 -4.40 6.44 -5.84
N TYR A 189 -4.40 7.67 -5.34
CA TYR A 189 -3.79 8.02 -4.07
C TYR A 189 -4.43 7.26 -2.91
N ILE A 190 -5.76 7.26 -2.81
CA ILE A 190 -6.46 6.55 -1.74
C ILE A 190 -6.32 5.02 -1.91
N ALA A 191 -6.35 4.49 -3.13
CA ALA A 191 -6.13 3.07 -3.36
C ALA A 191 -4.73 2.61 -2.90
N LEU A 192 -3.70 3.42 -3.15
CA LEU A 192 -2.31 3.10 -2.81
C LEU A 192 -1.96 3.41 -1.34
N HIS A 193 -2.59 4.41 -0.73
CA HIS A 193 -2.16 4.97 0.55
C HIS A 193 -3.25 5.01 1.63
N GLY A 194 -4.52 4.81 1.26
CA GLY A 194 -5.68 4.89 2.15
C GLY A 194 -5.88 3.71 3.10
N LYS A 195 -5.18 2.59 2.87
CA LYS A 195 -5.29 1.40 3.72
C LYS A 195 -3.92 1.00 4.29
N VAL A 196 -3.91 0.59 5.55
CA VAL A 196 -2.75 -0.05 6.18
C VAL A 196 -3.09 -1.46 6.62
N LYS A 197 -2.22 -2.40 6.27
CA LYS A 197 -2.24 -3.78 6.75
C LYS A 197 -1.03 -3.97 7.67
N VAL A 198 -1.26 -4.03 8.97
CA VAL A 198 -0.20 -4.35 9.93
C VAL A 198 0.00 -5.88 9.94
N LEU A 199 1.25 -6.33 10.07
CA LEU A 199 1.58 -7.76 10.23
C LEU A 199 0.74 -8.38 11.36
N GLY A 200 -0.05 -9.40 11.03
CA GLY A 200 -0.95 -10.09 11.98
C GLY A 200 -2.42 -9.66 11.96
N MET A 201 -2.81 -8.66 11.15
CA MET A 201 -4.21 -8.25 11.01
C MET A 201 -4.96 -9.06 9.93
N ARG A 202 -6.20 -9.49 10.24
CA ARG A 202 -7.08 -10.20 9.32
C ARG A 202 -7.61 -9.32 8.18
N HIS A 203 -7.82 -8.02 8.41
CA HIS A 203 -8.27 -7.05 7.40
C HIS A 203 -7.43 -5.76 7.43
N ALA A 204 -7.35 -5.07 6.29
CA ALA A 204 -6.71 -3.76 6.20
C ALA A 204 -7.62 -2.69 6.84
N VAL A 205 -7.04 -1.82 7.66
CA VAL A 205 -7.76 -0.77 8.37
C VAL A 205 -7.65 0.54 7.58
N ASP A 206 -8.75 1.29 7.51
CA ASP A 206 -8.74 2.64 6.93
C ASP A 206 -7.78 3.51 7.73
N LEU A 207 -6.81 4.10 7.05
CA LEU A 207 -5.80 4.95 7.67
C LEU A 207 -6.43 6.13 8.42
N ASP A 208 -7.63 6.55 8.02
CA ASP A 208 -8.31 7.67 8.64
C ASP A 208 -8.67 7.42 10.11
N SER A 209 -8.86 6.15 10.47
CA SER A 209 -9.18 5.69 11.83
C SER A 209 -7.95 5.57 12.75
N ILE A 210 -6.74 5.73 12.21
CA ILE A 210 -5.48 5.53 12.96
C ILE A 210 -4.97 6.87 13.52
N TYR A 211 -4.97 6.98 14.85
CA TYR A 211 -4.44 8.14 15.56
C TYR A 211 -2.90 8.14 15.59
N THR A 212 -2.27 9.22 15.12
CA THR A 212 -0.81 9.39 15.14
C THR A 212 -0.41 10.60 16.00
N ALA A 213 -0.10 10.33 17.28
CA ALA A 213 0.57 11.32 18.13
C ALA A 213 2.06 11.39 17.80
N VAL A 214 2.62 12.60 17.74
CA VAL A 214 4.06 12.82 17.52
C VAL A 214 4.64 13.69 18.62
N GLN A 215 5.95 13.54 18.82
CA GLN A 215 6.72 14.41 19.69
C GLN A 215 7.50 15.37 18.80
N LEU A 216 7.26 16.67 18.98
CA LEU A 216 8.02 17.71 18.29
C LEU A 216 9.33 17.94 19.05
N LEU A 217 10.46 17.85 18.34
CA LEU A 217 11.75 18.31 18.85
C LEU A 217 11.85 19.82 18.61
N ASP A 218 12.25 20.57 19.63
CA ASP A 218 12.44 22.02 19.51
C ASP A 218 13.70 22.33 18.68
N GLU A 219 13.77 23.51 18.07
CA GLU A 219 14.93 23.96 17.29
C GLU A 219 16.21 23.90 18.13
N TRP A 220 16.14 24.28 19.41
CA TRP A 220 17.25 24.15 20.36
C TRP A 220 17.70 22.70 20.62
N ASP A 221 16.83 21.72 20.48
CA ASP A 221 17.22 20.31 20.59
C ASP A 221 17.95 19.88 19.32
N ILE A 222 17.50 20.31 18.13
CA ILE A 222 18.11 19.97 16.84
C ILE A 222 19.54 20.55 16.74
N TRP A 223 19.74 21.78 17.18
CA TRP A 223 21.04 22.48 17.10
C TRP A 223 22.12 21.93 18.04
N ARG A 224 21.76 21.15 19.08
CA ARG A 224 22.73 20.50 19.97
C ARG A 224 23.41 19.29 19.35
N TYR A 225 22.99 18.86 18.17
CA TYR A 225 23.58 17.71 17.50
C TYR A 225 24.51 18.15 16.39
N GLU A 226 25.73 17.66 16.46
CA GLU A 226 26.83 17.94 15.52
C GLU A 226 26.53 17.46 14.08
N SER A 227 25.59 16.51 13.90
CA SER A 227 25.13 16.03 12.60
C SER A 227 23.77 15.33 12.67
N LEU A 228 23.12 15.14 11.51
CA LEU A 228 21.89 14.33 11.38
C LEU A 228 22.09 12.89 11.88
N TYR A 229 23.26 12.30 11.63
CA TYR A 229 23.62 10.98 12.14
C TYR A 229 23.75 10.96 13.67
N ALA A 230 24.32 12.00 14.27
CA ALA A 230 24.41 12.14 15.72
C ALA A 230 23.01 12.29 16.36
N LEU A 231 22.12 13.06 15.73
CA LEU A 231 20.72 13.20 16.14
C LEU A 231 19.99 11.84 16.10
N GLU A 232 20.09 11.10 15.00
CA GLU A 232 19.45 9.80 14.86
C GLU A 232 20.00 8.77 15.86
N ARG A 233 21.32 8.68 16.00
CA ARG A 233 21.98 7.75 16.94
C ARG A 233 21.55 8.04 18.38
N THR A 234 21.48 9.32 18.76
CA THR A 234 21.07 9.71 20.10
C THR A 234 19.58 9.42 20.34
N PHE A 235 18.72 9.63 19.34
CA PHE A 235 17.30 9.27 19.42
C PHE A 235 17.13 7.75 19.64
N ARG A 236 17.85 6.91 18.87
CA ARG A 236 17.83 5.45 19.03
C ARG A 236 18.31 5.01 20.42
N GLN A 237 19.36 5.65 20.94
CA GLN A 237 19.89 5.36 22.29
C GLN A 237 18.93 5.81 23.41
N ARG A 238 18.24 6.94 23.25
CA ARG A 238 17.22 7.41 24.22
C ARG A 238 15.95 6.56 24.22
N GLN A 239 15.58 5.91 23.11
CA GLN A 239 14.46 4.95 23.12
C GLN A 239 14.76 3.67 23.92
N GLN A 240 16.05 3.27 24.02
CA GLN A 240 16.46 2.10 24.80
C GLN A 240 16.52 2.37 26.31
N ARG A 241 16.74 3.62 26.73
CA ARG A 241 16.72 4.05 28.13
C ARG A 241 15.44 4.83 28.37
N ARG A 242 14.44 4.25 29.04
CA ARG A 242 13.10 4.83 29.36
C ARG A 242 13.16 6.19 30.12
N GLN A 243 13.70 7.23 29.51
CA GLN A 243 13.70 8.59 30.03
C GLN A 243 13.71 9.56 28.86
N SER A 244 12.53 10.08 28.51
CA SER A 244 12.44 11.35 27.80
C SER A 244 11.79 12.34 28.75
N LYS A 245 12.50 13.45 29.02
CA LYS A 245 11.94 14.69 29.56
C LYS A 245 10.58 14.99 28.93
N GLU A 246 9.66 15.54 29.72
CA GLU A 246 8.29 15.96 29.36
C GLU A 246 8.25 16.98 28.21
N THR A 247 8.56 16.57 26.98
CA THR A 247 8.17 17.33 25.79
C THR A 247 6.72 16.97 25.49
N ARG A 248 5.83 17.97 25.55
CA ARG A 248 4.38 17.78 25.38
C ARG A 248 4.11 17.11 24.03
N LYS A 249 3.44 15.95 24.04
CA LYS A 249 2.96 15.28 22.83
C LYS A 249 1.98 16.21 22.11
N GLN A 250 2.17 16.41 20.81
CA GLN A 250 1.26 17.19 19.96
C GLN A 250 0.65 16.29 18.89
N THR A 251 -0.48 16.69 18.32
CA THR A 251 -1.04 15.98 17.16
C THR A 251 -0.16 16.24 15.95
N GLY A 252 0.02 15.22 15.11
CA GLY A 252 0.80 15.30 13.87
C GLY A 252 0.44 16.48 12.98
N ILE A 253 -0.86 16.70 12.83
CA ILE A 253 -1.41 17.73 11.95
C ILE A 253 -1.16 19.13 12.49
N SER A 254 -1.22 19.32 13.81
CA SER A 254 -0.88 20.60 14.44
C SER A 254 0.55 21.02 14.11
N VAL A 255 1.48 20.06 14.18
CA VAL A 255 2.90 20.29 13.85
C VAL A 255 3.08 20.57 12.36
N ALA A 256 2.41 19.80 11.48
CA ALA A 256 2.42 20.02 10.03
C ALA A 256 1.91 21.40 9.61
N ASN A 257 0.95 21.95 10.35
CA ASN A 257 0.43 23.29 10.11
C ASN A 257 1.39 24.42 10.54
N GLN A 258 2.34 24.15 11.44
CA GLN A 258 3.25 25.17 11.97
C GLN A 258 4.55 25.28 11.19
N LYS A 259 4.98 24.23 10.49
CA LYS A 259 6.30 24.13 9.85
C LYS A 259 6.17 23.70 8.40
N LYS A 260 6.87 24.39 7.49
CA LYS A 260 6.89 24.09 6.04
C LYS A 260 7.67 22.81 5.73
N TYR A 261 8.72 22.53 6.48
CA TYR A 261 9.57 21.34 6.32
C TYR A 261 9.60 20.57 7.62
N LEU A 262 9.35 19.25 7.54
CA LEU A 262 9.32 18.36 8.68
C LEU A 262 10.11 17.10 8.41
N MET A 263 10.89 16.68 9.39
CA MET A 263 11.57 15.39 9.41
C MET A 263 10.95 14.51 10.48
N VAL A 264 10.47 13.33 10.08
CA VAL A 264 9.84 12.38 10.99
C VAL A 264 10.86 11.32 11.41
N LEU A 265 11.29 11.38 12.67
CA LEU A 265 12.23 10.42 13.26
C LEU A 265 11.51 9.37 14.10
N GLY A 266 11.98 8.13 14.04
CA GLY A 266 11.36 7.01 14.76
C GLY A 266 12.05 5.68 14.50
N GLY A 267 12.01 4.78 15.47
CA GLY A 267 12.52 3.41 15.30
C GLY A 267 11.83 2.62 14.19
N PRO A 268 12.36 1.46 13.79
CA PRO A 268 11.66 0.52 12.91
C PRO A 268 10.26 0.19 13.47
N GLY A 269 9.24 0.17 12.62
CA GLY A 269 7.86 -0.11 13.05
C GLY A 269 7.15 1.02 13.81
N ALA A 270 7.79 2.17 14.06
CA ALA A 270 7.18 3.30 14.79
C ALA A 270 6.05 4.04 14.04
N GLY A 271 5.63 3.56 12.86
CA GLY A 271 4.53 4.16 12.10
C GLY A 271 4.90 5.39 11.26
N LYS A 272 6.18 5.62 10.93
CA LYS A 272 6.62 6.76 10.10
C LYS A 272 5.90 6.82 8.75
N SER A 273 5.87 5.71 8.02
CA SER A 273 5.20 5.63 6.71
C SER A 273 3.69 5.83 6.85
N THR A 274 3.09 5.32 7.93
CA THR A 274 1.67 5.53 8.29
C THR A 274 1.37 7.00 8.54
N PHE A 275 2.25 7.69 9.28
CA PHE A 275 2.13 9.13 9.53
C PHE A 275 2.15 9.94 8.22
N LEU A 276 3.12 9.69 7.35
CA LEU A 276 3.23 10.40 6.06
C LEU A 276 1.98 10.16 5.19
N ARG A 277 1.53 8.91 5.06
CA ARG A 277 0.30 8.60 4.32
C ARG A 277 -0.92 9.31 4.91
N LYS A 278 -1.01 9.42 6.24
CA LYS A 278 -2.10 10.14 6.92
C LYS A 278 -2.06 11.63 6.59
N MET A 279 -0.88 12.26 6.57
CA MET A 279 -0.76 13.66 6.13
C MET A 279 -1.20 13.85 4.69
N GLY A 280 -0.86 12.91 3.81
CA GLY A 280 -1.32 12.91 2.43
C GLY A 280 -2.84 12.85 2.28
N LEU A 281 -3.50 11.93 3.00
CA LEU A 281 -4.96 11.84 3.00
C LEU A 281 -5.62 13.11 3.56
N GLU A 282 -5.05 13.70 4.62
CA GLU A 282 -5.55 14.96 5.18
C GLU A 282 -5.39 16.14 4.20
N ALA A 283 -4.34 16.16 3.38
CA ALA A 283 -4.17 17.15 2.32
C ALA A 283 -5.26 17.04 1.24
N LEU A 284 -5.64 15.81 0.84
CA LEU A 284 -6.73 15.61 -0.13
C LEU A 284 -8.07 16.14 0.37
N LYS A 285 -8.35 16.06 1.67
CA LYS A 285 -9.61 16.55 2.25
C LYS A 285 -9.82 18.07 2.12
N GLY A 286 -8.77 18.83 1.77
CA GLY A 286 -8.87 20.25 1.52
C GLY A 286 -9.45 21.01 2.71
N LYS A 287 -10.48 21.83 2.47
CA LYS A 287 -11.15 22.63 3.50
C LYS A 287 -11.81 21.81 4.62
N LYS A 288 -12.12 20.52 4.37
CA LYS A 288 -12.63 19.60 5.40
C LYS A 288 -11.51 18.89 6.17
N GLY A 289 -10.28 18.93 5.65
CA GLY A 289 -9.10 18.39 6.30
C GLY A 289 -8.62 19.26 7.44
N GLN A 290 -7.83 18.68 8.33
CA GLN A 290 -7.20 19.44 9.43
C GLN A 290 -5.90 20.13 8.97
N LEU A 291 -5.37 19.77 7.79
CA LEU A 291 -4.20 20.40 7.21
C LEU A 291 -4.59 21.74 6.56
N LYS A 292 -3.93 22.82 6.97
CA LYS A 292 -4.21 24.19 6.52
C LYS A 292 -3.56 24.54 5.18
N HIS A 293 -2.54 23.79 4.79
CA HIS A 293 -1.83 23.99 3.53
C HIS A 293 -2.68 23.44 2.38
N GLN A 294 -2.97 24.28 1.39
CA GLN A 294 -3.68 23.87 0.18
C GLN A 294 -2.67 23.33 -0.83
N CYS A 295 -2.45 22.02 -0.78
CA CYS A 295 -1.43 21.36 -1.56
C CYS A 295 -1.86 19.97 -2.03
N ILE A 296 -1.32 19.56 -3.17
CA ILE A 296 -1.52 18.24 -3.74
C ILE A 296 -0.46 17.30 -3.16
N PRO A 297 -0.84 16.21 -2.48
CA PRO A 297 0.11 15.32 -1.85
C PRO A 297 0.75 14.38 -2.86
N VAL A 298 2.08 14.33 -2.90
CA VAL A 298 2.84 13.40 -3.75
C VAL A 298 3.67 12.49 -2.86
N PHE A 299 3.44 11.18 -2.95
CA PHE A 299 4.12 10.19 -2.11
C PHE A 299 5.25 9.51 -2.88
N ILE A 300 6.49 9.64 -2.38
CA ILE A 300 7.69 9.12 -3.05
C ILE A 300 8.36 8.07 -2.18
N GLU A 301 8.43 6.83 -2.68
CA GLU A 301 9.14 5.73 -2.02
C GLU A 301 10.58 5.64 -2.53
N LEU A 302 11.57 5.92 -1.68
CA LEU A 302 12.97 6.01 -2.13
C LEU A 302 13.56 4.71 -2.66
N LYS A 303 13.00 3.55 -2.29
CA LYS A 303 13.40 2.24 -2.85
C LYS A 303 13.20 2.13 -4.38
N GLN A 304 12.41 3.04 -4.96
CA GLN A 304 12.18 3.08 -6.40
C GLN A 304 13.39 3.65 -7.16
N PHE A 305 14.31 4.32 -6.47
CA PHE A 305 15.55 4.81 -7.05
C PHE A 305 16.65 3.77 -6.89
N THR A 306 17.03 3.14 -8.00
CA THR A 306 18.16 2.19 -8.06
C THR A 306 19.47 2.87 -8.41
N ASP A 307 19.41 4.08 -8.97
CA ASP A 307 20.54 4.86 -9.42
C ASP A 307 20.85 6.02 -8.46
N SER A 308 22.11 6.46 -8.45
CA SER A 308 22.58 7.57 -7.61
C SER A 308 22.04 8.94 -8.03
N ASN A 309 21.50 9.06 -9.25
CA ASN A 309 20.91 10.30 -9.75
C ASN A 309 19.38 10.26 -9.60
N ILE A 310 18.86 10.96 -8.58
CA ILE A 310 17.44 10.99 -8.23
C ILE A 310 16.81 12.26 -8.80
N GLU A 311 16.08 12.14 -9.91
CA GLU A 311 15.29 13.24 -10.46
C GLU A 311 13.87 13.25 -9.87
N ILE A 312 13.72 13.92 -8.71
CA ILE A 312 12.44 14.03 -7.99
C ILE A 312 11.35 14.65 -8.89
N GLU A 313 11.69 15.71 -9.62
CA GLU A 313 10.76 16.40 -10.52
C GLU A 313 10.19 15.46 -11.59
N THR A 314 11.05 14.65 -12.22
CA THR A 314 10.65 13.64 -13.20
C THR A 314 9.69 12.61 -12.60
N GLN A 315 9.96 12.16 -11.36
CA GLN A 315 9.07 11.21 -10.70
C GLN A 315 7.71 11.82 -10.34
N VAL A 316 7.71 13.07 -9.86
CA VAL A 316 6.47 13.81 -9.59
C VAL A 316 5.65 13.98 -10.88
N ALA A 317 6.29 14.33 -12.00
CA ALA A 317 5.62 14.47 -13.29
C ALA A 317 4.98 13.16 -13.77
N ARG A 318 5.63 12.02 -13.55
CA ARG A 318 5.07 10.70 -13.88
C ARG A 318 3.80 10.38 -13.10
N GLU A 319 3.69 10.80 -11.85
CA GLU A 319 2.47 10.61 -11.05
C GLU A 319 1.28 11.33 -11.71
N PHE A 320 1.47 12.57 -12.16
CA PHE A 320 0.44 13.34 -12.86
C PHE A 320 0.16 12.81 -14.27
N GLU A 321 1.19 12.39 -15.00
CA GLU A 321 1.07 11.75 -16.31
C GLU A 321 0.22 10.48 -16.24
N SER A 322 0.47 9.62 -15.25
CA SER A 322 -0.27 8.36 -15.06
C SER A 322 -1.76 8.56 -14.77
N CYS A 323 -2.14 9.77 -14.33
CA CYS A 323 -3.51 10.16 -14.06
C CYS A 323 -4.15 10.96 -15.21
N GLY A 324 -3.40 11.26 -16.28
CA GLY A 324 -3.91 11.96 -17.46
C GLY A 324 -3.93 13.49 -17.34
N PHE A 325 -3.10 14.08 -16.48
CA PHE A 325 -2.97 15.54 -16.41
C PHE A 325 -2.41 16.11 -17.74
N PRO A 326 -2.99 17.19 -18.29
CA PRO A 326 -2.44 17.86 -19.47
C PRO A 326 -1.04 18.43 -19.21
N SER A 327 -0.07 18.22 -20.09
CA SER A 327 1.28 18.82 -19.95
C SER A 327 1.89 18.58 -18.55
N PRO A 328 2.08 17.31 -18.14
CA PRO A 328 2.38 16.95 -16.76
C PRO A 328 3.72 17.49 -16.26
N LYS A 329 4.70 17.70 -17.15
CA LYS A 329 6.00 18.29 -16.82
C LYS A 329 5.86 19.77 -16.47
N GLU A 330 5.17 20.53 -17.31
CA GLU A 330 4.90 21.95 -17.11
C GLU A 330 4.03 22.18 -15.88
N PHE A 331 3.01 21.34 -15.68
CA PHE A 331 2.19 21.34 -14.48
C PHE A 331 3.04 21.11 -13.22
N THR A 332 3.94 20.14 -13.26
CA THR A 332 4.83 19.82 -12.13
C THR A 332 5.74 20.99 -11.78
N ALA A 333 6.44 21.54 -12.77
CA ALA A 333 7.29 22.71 -12.57
C ALA A 333 6.50 23.89 -11.97
N SER A 334 5.30 24.15 -12.52
CA SER A 334 4.38 25.18 -12.04
C SER A 334 3.95 24.97 -10.58
N ALA A 335 3.53 23.75 -10.24
CA ALA A 335 3.08 23.40 -8.90
C ALA A 335 4.21 23.49 -7.86
N LEU A 336 5.44 23.13 -8.26
CA LEU A 336 6.63 23.27 -7.43
C LEU A 336 6.99 24.74 -7.18
N GLU A 337 7.03 25.57 -8.23
CA GLU A 337 7.31 27.02 -8.12
C GLU A 337 6.31 27.71 -7.18
N GLN A 338 5.04 27.35 -7.27
CA GLN A 338 3.96 27.93 -6.46
C GLN A 338 3.88 27.34 -5.04
N GLY A 339 4.66 26.30 -4.74
CA GLY A 339 4.60 25.63 -3.43
C GLY A 339 3.28 24.88 -3.19
N ARG A 340 2.61 24.44 -4.26
CA ARG A 340 1.30 23.76 -4.22
C ARG A 340 1.42 22.24 -4.09
N LEU A 341 2.62 21.70 -3.86
CA LEU A 341 2.85 20.26 -3.65
C LEU A 341 3.27 19.96 -2.21
N LEU A 342 2.69 18.91 -1.62
CA LEU A 342 3.17 18.29 -0.39
C LEU A 342 3.95 17.03 -0.74
N ILE A 343 5.27 17.15 -0.78
CA ILE A 343 6.15 16.02 -1.12
C ILE A 343 6.44 15.20 0.14
N LEU A 344 5.98 13.95 0.13
CA LEU A 344 6.11 13.00 1.23
C LEU A 344 7.12 11.92 0.83
N VAL A 345 8.34 12.01 1.38
CA VAL A 345 9.44 11.09 1.03
C VAL A 345 9.61 10.04 2.12
N VAL A 346 9.63 8.75 1.75
CA VAL A 346 9.82 7.64 2.70
C VAL A 346 11.01 6.76 2.33
N ILE A 347 11.84 6.46 3.33
CA ILE A 347 12.89 5.44 3.29
C ILE A 347 12.25 4.14 3.79
N ASN A 348 11.84 3.25 2.90
CA ASN A 348 11.52 1.86 3.25
C ASN A 348 12.80 1.04 3.06
N MET A 349 13.41 0.58 4.15
CA MET A 349 14.51 -0.40 4.14
C MET A 349 13.98 -1.83 4.03
#